data_AF-B4KAP6-F1
#
_entry.id   AF-B4KAP6-F1
#
_cell.length_a   1.000
_cell.length_b   1.000
_cell.length_c   1.000
_cell.angle_alpha   90.00
_cell.angle_beta   90.00
_cell.angle_gamma   90.00
#
_symmetry.space_group_name_H-M   'P 1'
#
loop_
_entity.id
_entity.type
_entity.pdbx_description
1 polymer ?
#
loop_
_entity_poly.entity_id
_entity_poly.type
_entity_poly.pdbx_seq_one_letter_code
_entity_poly.pdbx_strand_id
1 'polypeptide(L)'
;MALKHLKCDLSPELTTCLKLAENVRPDCCPIIKRIPYDAECFLSDIGKELKKLYERHARSFTKRKRIMELAVPLRPRCRYLPKCACPFKKTIEIVPADHPIHTRTDQLALPTVRRLLSRRADAIANGDMIGEGIINRLLRYSYMSLYSRLCNVQPLEKPKKKKKLTEKQMKMREMNIARLAKPRKPKAPPPLDRKKGQIDQRRLKKLSRPRVIMEDIKPEWEFTPGMRNYKASDRVKTLAEPVDRPNVHTNENPGKVSPNALKYKPSDRIKEMSQPLAKHEANLGPADLKDDPFSISPNALKYKITTRMKELAEPKEFENTHIRENPFAISPAALKAKASPRLIELAKPKGS
;
A
#
# COMPACT_ATOMS: atom_id res chain seq x y z
N MET A 1 -23.21 28.76 -48.14
CA MET A 1 -21.74 28.81 -48.12
C MET A 1 -21.22 27.56 -47.43
N ALA A 2 -20.64 26.64 -48.19
CA ALA A 2 -20.19 25.35 -47.69
C ALA A 2 -18.82 25.49 -46.99
N LEU A 3 -18.73 25.05 -45.73
CA LEU A 3 -17.47 24.94 -45.00
C LEU A 3 -16.66 23.78 -45.59
N LYS A 4 -15.61 24.12 -46.35
CA LYS A 4 -14.61 23.14 -46.82
C LYS A 4 -13.82 22.63 -45.62
N HIS A 5 -13.99 21.36 -45.27
CA HIS A 5 -13.08 20.67 -44.37
C HIS A 5 -11.73 20.47 -45.09
N LEU A 6 -10.69 21.17 -44.64
CA LEU A 6 -9.32 20.90 -45.06
C LEU A 6 -8.90 19.51 -44.57
N LYS A 7 -8.64 18.61 -45.52
CA LYS A 7 -7.98 17.33 -45.26
C LYS A 7 -6.54 17.61 -44.85
N CYS A 8 -6.10 17.08 -43.72
CA CYS A 8 -4.69 17.02 -43.39
C CYS A 8 -4.11 15.79 -44.10
N ASP A 9 -3.42 16.02 -45.21
CA ASP A 9 -2.62 15.01 -45.88
C ASP A 9 -1.37 14.74 -45.02
N LEU A 10 -1.22 13.48 -44.59
CA LEU A 10 -0.02 12.98 -43.91
C LEU A 10 0.96 12.47 -44.98
N SER A 11 1.78 13.35 -45.54
CA SER A 11 3.00 12.94 -46.25
C SER A 11 4.19 12.85 -45.29
N PRO A 12 5.10 11.87 -45.44
CA PRO A 12 6.17 11.58 -44.51
C PRO A 12 7.49 12.24 -44.93
N GLU A 13 7.49 13.53 -45.24
CA GLU A 13 8.72 14.26 -45.55
C GLU A 13 8.72 15.61 -44.85
N LEU A 14 9.85 15.93 -44.22
CA LEU A 14 10.20 17.19 -43.55
C LEU A 14 9.91 17.25 -42.04
N THR A 15 10.66 16.40 -41.33
CA THR A 15 11.39 16.85 -40.15
C THR A 15 12.27 18.05 -40.48
N THR A 16 11.80 19.25 -40.20
CA THR A 16 12.70 20.34 -39.78
C THR A 16 12.04 21.04 -38.61
N CYS A 17 12.60 20.78 -37.43
CA CYS A 17 12.42 21.59 -36.25
C CYS A 17 12.52 23.07 -36.65
N LEU A 18 11.47 23.81 -36.32
CA LEU A 18 11.39 25.26 -36.25
C LEU A 18 12.79 25.89 -36.15
N LYS A 19 13.24 26.52 -37.24
CA LYS A 19 14.29 27.53 -37.15
C LYS A 19 13.76 28.59 -36.19
N LEU A 20 14.44 28.81 -35.08
CA LEU A 20 14.12 29.79 -34.02
C LEU A 20 14.08 31.26 -34.51
N ALA A 21 14.24 31.52 -35.80
CA ALA A 21 14.27 32.85 -36.41
C ALA A 21 12.87 33.41 -36.78
N GLU A 22 11.80 32.60 -36.74
CA GLU A 22 10.46 33.01 -37.19
C GLU A 22 9.45 33.19 -36.05
N ASN A 23 9.88 33.80 -34.94
CA ASN A 23 8.98 34.14 -33.82
C ASN A 23 8.15 35.41 -34.05
N VAL A 24 8.09 35.96 -35.26
CA VAL A 24 7.21 37.09 -35.58
C VAL A 24 6.01 36.57 -36.36
N ARG A 25 4.96 36.16 -35.63
CA ARG A 25 3.63 36.14 -36.23
C ARG A 25 3.14 37.58 -36.32
N PRO A 26 2.76 38.10 -37.50
CA PRO A 26 2.33 39.49 -37.67
C PRO A 26 1.08 39.86 -36.85
N ASP A 27 0.35 38.86 -36.34
CA ASP A 27 -0.94 39.02 -35.67
C ASP A 27 -0.87 39.02 -34.13
N CYS A 28 0.32 39.20 -33.53
CA CYS A 28 0.48 39.25 -32.07
C CYS A 28 1.06 40.60 -31.62
N CYS A 29 0.44 41.22 -30.60
CA CYS A 29 0.81 42.53 -30.11
C CYS A 29 2.28 42.61 -29.66
N PRO A 30 3.06 43.59 -30.12
CA PRO A 30 4.45 43.79 -29.71
C PRO A 30 4.51 44.40 -28.31
N ILE A 31 4.39 43.59 -27.27
CA ILE A 31 4.70 44.04 -25.90
C ILE A 31 6.18 43.78 -25.64
N ILE A 32 7.03 44.63 -26.23
CA ILE A 32 8.46 44.68 -25.88
C ILE A 32 8.59 45.69 -24.74
N LYS A 33 8.42 45.24 -23.50
CA LYS A 33 8.97 46.01 -22.38
C LYS A 33 10.48 45.86 -22.46
N ARG A 34 11.19 46.97 -22.70
CA ARG A 34 12.66 46.98 -22.68
C ARG A 34 13.13 46.50 -21.30
N ILE A 35 14.14 45.64 -21.31
CA ILE A 35 14.79 45.16 -20.10
C ILE A 35 15.41 46.40 -19.41
N PRO A 36 15.28 46.56 -18.09
CA PRO A 36 15.91 47.67 -17.37
C PRO A 36 17.43 47.65 -17.57
N TYR A 37 18.03 48.83 -17.75
CA TYR A 37 19.46 49.02 -18.09
C TYR A 37 20.41 48.26 -17.16
N ASP A 38 20.08 48.15 -15.86
CA ASP A 38 20.90 47.46 -14.86
C ASP A 38 21.01 45.95 -15.09
N ALA A 39 20.03 45.37 -15.80
CA ALA A 39 20.02 43.95 -16.12
C ALA A 39 20.81 43.62 -17.40
N GLU A 40 21.23 44.61 -18.19
CA GLU A 40 22.02 44.40 -19.41
C GLU A 40 23.41 43.86 -19.10
N CYS A 41 24.02 44.29 -17.98
CA CYS A 41 25.31 43.80 -17.51
C CYS A 41 25.32 42.27 -17.30
N PHE A 42 24.20 41.71 -16.84
CA PHE A 42 24.07 40.27 -16.56
C PHE A 42 23.67 39.45 -17.78
N LEU A 43 23.18 40.06 -18.86
CA LEU A 43 22.74 39.34 -20.07
C LEU A 43 23.86 38.53 -20.70
N SER A 44 25.10 39.03 -20.66
CA SER A 44 26.25 38.34 -21.23
C SER A 44 26.56 37.04 -20.47
N ASP A 45 26.47 37.05 -19.14
CA ASP A 45 26.76 35.89 -18.31
C ASP A 45 25.60 34.91 -18.26
N ILE A 46 24.36 35.42 -18.18
CA ILE A 46 23.15 34.62 -18.35
C ILE A 46 23.18 33.93 -19.71
N GLY A 47 23.55 34.63 -20.78
CA GLY A 47 23.68 34.06 -22.12
C GLY A 47 24.71 32.93 -22.19
N LYS A 48 25.88 33.10 -21.55
CA LYS A 48 26.91 32.04 -21.47
C LYS A 48 26.43 30.83 -20.67
N GLU A 49 25.75 31.04 -19.54
CA GLU A 49 25.20 29.95 -18.73
C GLU A 49 24.09 29.19 -19.44
N LEU A 50 23.22 29.92 -20.14
CA LEU A 50 22.12 29.35 -20.92
C LEU A 50 22.67 28.55 -22.11
N LYS A 51 23.72 29.04 -22.78
CA LYS A 51 24.44 28.29 -23.82
C LYS A 51 25.09 27.00 -23.27
N LYS A 52 25.75 27.07 -22.11
CA LYS A 52 26.31 25.89 -21.41
C LYS A 52 25.22 24.88 -21.03
N LEU A 53 24.05 25.35 -20.61
CA LEU A 53 22.90 24.50 -20.32
C LEU A 53 22.38 23.80 -21.57
N TYR A 54 22.25 24.52 -22.69
CA TYR A 54 21.86 23.90 -23.97
C TYR A 54 22.88 22.88 -24.46
N GLU A 55 24.18 23.14 -24.31
CA GLU A 55 25.23 22.18 -24.65
C GLU A 55 25.18 20.93 -23.76
N ARG A 56 24.96 21.09 -22.44
CA ARG A 56 24.77 19.95 -21.52
C ARG A 56 23.50 19.16 -21.83
N HIS A 57 22.42 19.85 -22.18
CA HIS A 57 21.16 19.26 -22.61
C HIS A 57 21.39 18.44 -23.88
N ALA A 58 21.98 19.01 -24.94
CA ALA A 58 22.31 18.27 -26.17
C ALA A 58 23.23 17.05 -25.92
N ARG A 59 24.22 17.18 -25.02
CA ARG A 59 25.12 16.08 -24.62
C ARG A 59 24.45 15.01 -23.76
N SER A 60 23.36 15.32 -23.05
CA SER A 60 22.63 14.33 -22.26
C SER A 60 21.74 13.45 -23.14
N PHE A 61 21.17 13.98 -24.23
CA PHE A 61 20.39 13.20 -25.20
C PHE A 61 21.25 12.28 -26.07
N THR A 62 22.47 12.69 -26.43
CA THR A 62 23.38 11.85 -27.25
C THR A 62 23.82 10.57 -26.55
N LYS A 63 23.92 10.54 -25.21
CA LYS A 63 24.24 9.34 -24.43
C LYS A 63 23.11 8.33 -24.30
N ARG A 64 21.87 8.71 -24.64
CA ARG A 64 20.65 7.91 -24.40
C ARG A 64 19.70 7.94 -25.59
N LYS A 65 20.24 7.90 -26.82
CA LYS A 65 19.48 7.90 -28.08
C LYS A 65 18.32 6.89 -28.10
N ARG A 66 18.57 5.66 -27.65
CA ARG A 66 17.57 4.59 -27.56
C ARG A 66 16.37 4.93 -26.66
N ILE A 67 16.59 5.63 -25.55
CA ILE A 67 15.51 6.03 -24.64
C ILE A 67 14.66 7.14 -25.27
N MET A 68 15.28 8.00 -26.08
CA MET A 68 14.55 9.03 -26.83
C MET A 68 13.72 8.44 -27.96
N GLU A 69 14.26 7.46 -28.70
CA GLU A 69 13.49 6.72 -29.72
C GLU A 69 12.26 6.04 -29.13
N LEU A 70 12.37 5.49 -27.91
CA LEU A 70 11.24 4.91 -27.17
C LEU A 70 10.26 5.97 -26.62
N ALA A 71 10.73 7.20 -26.40
CA ALA A 71 9.91 8.30 -25.90
C ALA A 71 9.16 9.05 -27.01
N VAL A 72 9.54 8.86 -28.28
CA VAL A 72 8.76 9.39 -29.41
C VAL A 72 7.47 8.56 -29.52
N PRO A 73 6.30 9.16 -29.32
CA PRO A 73 5.05 8.43 -29.40
C PRO A 73 4.84 7.95 -30.83
N LEU A 74 4.51 6.66 -31.00
CA LEU A 74 4.23 6.01 -32.29
C LEU A 74 3.13 6.70 -33.11
N ARG A 75 2.30 7.54 -32.46
CA ARG A 75 1.33 8.41 -33.11
C ARG A 75 1.43 9.82 -32.51
N PRO A 76 1.97 10.81 -33.22
CA PRO A 76 1.99 12.18 -32.72
C PRO A 76 0.55 12.69 -32.63
N ARG A 77 0.06 12.91 -31.41
CA ARG A 77 -1.19 13.65 -31.20
C ARG A 77 -0.82 15.10 -30.96
N CYS A 78 -1.28 16.01 -31.82
CA CYS A 78 -1.10 17.46 -31.67
C CYS A 78 -1.83 17.94 -30.42
N ARG A 79 -1.18 17.90 -29.24
CA ARG A 79 -1.85 18.19 -27.97
C ARG A 79 -1.84 19.67 -27.57
N TYR A 80 -1.30 20.55 -28.41
CA TYR A 80 -1.31 21.97 -28.11
C TYR A 80 -1.11 22.82 -29.37
N LEU A 81 -2.20 23.41 -29.86
CA LEU A 81 -2.12 24.64 -30.65
C LEU A 81 -2.16 25.79 -29.65
N PRO A 82 -1.10 26.61 -29.48
CA PRO A 82 -1.19 27.79 -28.64
C PRO A 82 -2.24 28.72 -29.25
N LYS A 83 -3.42 28.79 -28.63
CA LYS A 83 -4.42 29.80 -28.92
C LYS A 83 -4.02 31.06 -28.16
N CYS A 84 -3.95 32.19 -28.86
CA CYS A 84 -3.67 33.49 -28.26
C CYS A 84 -4.65 33.77 -27.12
N ALA A 85 -4.15 34.37 -26.03
CA ALA A 85 -4.94 34.74 -24.88
C ALA A 85 -5.79 35.98 -25.18
N CYS A 86 -6.78 35.84 -26.06
CA CYS A 86 -7.85 36.83 -26.18
C CYS A 86 -8.89 36.56 -25.05
N PRO A 87 -9.47 37.61 -24.44
CA PRO A 87 -10.36 37.47 -23.29
C PRO A 87 -11.75 37.02 -23.74
N PHE A 88 -11.93 35.74 -24.04
CA PHE A 88 -13.26 35.17 -24.22
C PHE A 88 -13.85 34.70 -22.90
N LYS A 89 -14.99 35.30 -22.52
CA LYS A 89 -15.85 34.91 -21.40
C LYS A 89 -16.50 33.55 -21.68
N LYS A 90 -15.85 32.46 -21.31
CA LYS A 90 -16.55 31.19 -21.07
C LYS A 90 -16.09 30.63 -19.74
N THR A 91 -17.04 30.40 -18.85
CA THR A 91 -16.84 29.73 -17.56
C THR A 91 -16.34 28.32 -17.84
N ILE A 92 -15.05 28.09 -17.58
CA ILE A 92 -14.44 26.77 -17.63
C ILE A 92 -15.00 26.00 -16.44
N GLU A 93 -15.89 25.03 -16.68
CA GLU A 93 -16.21 24.04 -15.66
C GLU A 93 -15.00 23.12 -15.52
N ILE A 94 -14.29 23.27 -14.40
CA ILE A 94 -13.17 22.42 -14.03
C ILE A 94 -13.78 21.08 -13.61
N VAL A 95 -13.86 20.13 -14.53
CA VAL A 95 -14.14 18.73 -14.19
C VAL A 95 -12.83 18.15 -13.63
N PRO A 96 -12.76 17.78 -12.33
CA PRO A 96 -11.58 17.13 -11.80
C PRO A 96 -11.41 15.78 -12.50
N ALA A 97 -10.27 15.60 -13.17
CA ALA A 97 -9.89 14.30 -13.72
C ALA A 97 -9.82 13.26 -12.59
N ASP A 98 -10.20 12.02 -12.89
CA ASP A 98 -10.01 10.90 -11.98
C ASP A 98 -8.58 10.86 -11.41
N HIS A 99 -8.48 10.39 -10.17
CA HIS A 99 -7.27 10.41 -9.38
C HIS A 99 -6.16 9.69 -10.16
N PRO A 100 -5.01 10.34 -10.43
CA PRO A 100 -3.94 9.70 -11.17
C PRO A 100 -3.45 8.46 -10.42
N ILE A 101 -3.44 7.30 -11.09
CA ILE A 101 -2.84 6.09 -10.55
C ILE A 101 -1.32 6.33 -10.51
N HIS A 102 -0.80 6.61 -9.32
CA HIS A 102 0.60 6.95 -9.14
C HIS A 102 1.50 5.73 -9.37
N THR A 103 2.38 5.79 -10.37
CA THR A 103 3.45 4.81 -10.54
C THR A 103 4.43 4.88 -9.36
N ARG A 104 5.13 3.78 -9.07
CA ARG A 104 6.13 3.70 -7.98
C ARG A 104 7.24 4.76 -8.14
N THR A 105 7.59 5.12 -9.37
CA THR A 105 8.56 6.16 -9.70
C THR A 105 8.06 7.57 -9.37
N ASP A 106 6.80 7.87 -9.63
CA ASP A 106 6.19 9.17 -9.26
C ASP A 106 6.09 9.30 -7.74
N GLN A 107 5.76 8.20 -7.05
CA GLN A 107 5.80 8.17 -5.59
C GLN A 107 7.23 8.43 -5.09
N LEU A 108 8.27 7.89 -5.73
CA LEU A 108 9.68 8.15 -5.39
C LEU A 108 10.16 9.56 -5.73
N ALA A 109 9.48 10.30 -6.61
CA ALA A 109 9.79 11.68 -6.96
C ALA A 109 9.16 12.71 -6.01
N LEU A 110 8.12 12.33 -5.25
CA LEU A 110 7.50 13.24 -4.27
C LEU A 110 8.39 13.43 -3.03
N PRO A 111 8.49 14.66 -2.48
CA PRO A 111 9.11 14.88 -1.18
C PRO A 111 8.53 13.94 -0.13
N THR A 112 9.37 13.47 0.80
CA THR A 112 9.00 12.50 1.84
C THR A 112 7.76 12.93 2.61
N VAL A 113 7.63 14.22 2.94
CA VAL A 113 6.46 14.83 3.60
C VAL A 113 5.17 14.60 2.82
N ARG A 114 5.18 14.80 1.49
CA ARG A 114 3.99 14.68 0.65
C ARG A 114 3.51 13.23 0.53
N ARG A 115 4.44 12.27 0.46
CA ARG A 115 4.11 10.83 0.54
C ARG A 115 3.48 10.45 1.86
N LEU A 116 4.01 10.98 2.96
CA LEU A 116 3.47 10.74 4.29
C LEU A 116 2.08 11.35 4.45
N LEU A 117 1.82 12.52 3.88
CA LEU A 117 0.47 13.12 3.86
C LEU A 117 -0.54 12.30 3.05
N SER A 118 -0.16 11.82 1.86
CA SER A 118 -1.03 10.93 1.06
C SER A 118 -1.34 9.64 1.82
N ARG A 119 -0.33 8.97 2.38
CA ARG A 119 -0.54 7.76 3.18
C ARG A 119 -1.39 8.01 4.44
N ARG A 120 -1.31 9.21 5.01
CA ARG A 120 -2.16 9.58 6.14
C ARG A 120 -3.62 9.66 5.71
N ALA A 121 -3.90 10.28 4.55
CA ALA A 121 -5.26 10.36 4.02
C ALA A 121 -5.85 8.97 3.76
N ASP A 122 -5.05 8.06 3.22
CA ASP A 122 -5.44 6.67 3.01
C ASP A 122 -5.72 5.95 4.35
N ALA A 123 -4.86 6.15 5.36
CA ALA A 123 -5.05 5.56 6.69
C ALA A 123 -6.33 6.08 7.38
N ILE A 124 -6.65 7.37 7.20
CA ILE A 124 -7.89 7.98 7.72
C ILE A 124 -9.11 7.39 6.99
N ALA A 125 -9.04 7.25 5.66
CA ALA A 125 -10.11 6.68 4.86
C ALA A 125 -10.39 5.21 5.24
N ASN A 126 -9.35 4.46 5.61
CA ASN A 126 -9.45 3.07 6.04
C ASN A 126 -9.79 2.89 7.53
N GLY A 127 -9.77 3.95 8.34
CA GLY A 127 -9.99 3.87 9.78
C GLY A 127 -8.80 3.30 10.58
N ASP A 128 -7.60 3.30 10.00
CA ASP A 128 -6.39 2.74 10.60
C ASP A 128 -5.78 3.68 11.66
N MET A 129 -6.35 3.69 12.87
CA MET A 129 -5.92 4.56 13.98
C MET A 129 -4.44 4.39 14.36
N ILE A 130 -3.91 3.16 14.27
CA ILE A 130 -2.50 2.85 14.56
C ILE A 130 -1.59 3.40 13.44
N GLY A 131 -1.99 3.18 12.19
CA GLY A 131 -1.29 3.69 11.01
C GLY A 131 -1.22 5.21 11.01
N GLU A 132 -2.33 5.87 11.29
CA GLU A 132 -2.39 7.32 11.41
C GLU A 132 -1.44 7.84 12.50
N GLY A 133 -1.40 7.18 13.67
CA GLY A 133 -0.51 7.53 14.77
C GLY A 133 0.99 7.46 14.41
N ILE A 134 1.39 6.43 13.67
CA ILE A 134 2.77 6.24 13.17
C ILE A 134 3.10 7.30 12.12
N ILE A 135 2.19 7.53 11.16
CA ILE A 135 2.39 8.51 10.08
C ILE A 135 2.45 9.94 10.65
N ASN A 136 1.60 10.29 11.62
CA ASN A 136 1.65 11.58 12.32
C ASN A 136 2.98 11.77 13.09
N ARG A 137 3.57 10.69 13.61
CA ARG A 137 4.91 10.74 14.22
C ARG A 137 5.99 11.02 13.16
N LEU A 138 5.97 10.31 12.04
CA LEU A 138 6.92 10.51 10.93
C LEU A 138 6.79 11.90 10.30
N LEU A 139 5.57 12.38 10.13
CA LEU A 139 5.27 13.73 9.65
C LEU A 139 5.93 14.77 10.55
N ARG A 140 5.75 14.68 11.88
CA ARG A 140 6.39 15.60 12.85
C ARG A 140 7.92 15.60 12.76
N TYR A 141 8.55 14.45 12.51
CA TYR A 141 10.00 14.39 12.27
C TYR A 141 10.40 15.00 10.93
N SER A 142 9.60 14.79 9.88
CA SER A 142 9.86 15.31 8.54
C SER A 142 9.59 16.82 8.39
N TYR A 143 8.67 17.38 9.19
CA TYR A 143 8.36 18.82 9.24
C TYR A 143 9.46 19.67 9.89
N MET A 144 10.55 19.05 10.36
CA MET A 144 11.76 19.77 10.79
C MET A 144 12.81 19.90 9.66
N SER A 145 12.52 19.37 8.47
CA SER A 145 13.41 19.47 7.31
C SER A 145 13.37 20.86 6.64
N LEU A 146 14.46 21.23 5.97
CA LEU A 146 14.62 22.53 5.31
C LEU A 146 13.47 22.84 4.32
N TYR A 147 12.96 21.82 3.62
CA TYR A 147 11.86 21.94 2.67
C TYR A 147 10.51 22.27 3.32
N SER A 148 10.24 21.85 4.57
CA SER A 148 8.97 22.20 5.23
C SER A 148 8.96 23.63 5.74
N ARG A 149 10.13 24.17 6.12
CA ARG A 149 10.31 25.58 6.48
C ARG A 149 10.05 26.48 5.28
N LEU A 150 10.52 26.09 4.09
CA LEU A 150 10.25 26.81 2.85
C LEU A 150 8.76 26.80 2.45
N CYS A 151 7.99 25.80 2.85
CA CYS A 151 6.57 25.70 2.53
C CYS A 151 5.64 26.34 3.59
N ASN A 152 6.16 26.95 4.66
CA ASN A 152 5.36 27.55 5.76
C ASN A 152 4.29 26.62 6.36
N VAL A 153 4.48 25.30 6.31
CA VAL A 153 3.52 24.34 6.89
C VAL A 153 3.87 24.11 8.36
N GLN A 154 2.97 24.46 9.27
CA GLN A 154 3.18 24.25 10.69
C GLN A 154 3.17 22.75 11.06
N PRO A 155 4.07 22.30 11.95
CA PRO A 155 4.09 20.92 12.40
C PRO A 155 2.82 20.59 13.20
N LEU A 156 2.32 19.35 13.05
CA LEU A 156 1.16 18.87 13.80
C LEU A 156 1.41 18.90 15.32
N GLU A 157 0.42 19.36 16.08
CA GLU A 157 0.48 19.37 17.54
C GLU A 157 0.68 17.95 18.10
N LYS A 158 1.40 17.85 19.22
CA LYS A 158 1.52 16.59 19.96
C LYS A 158 0.20 16.29 20.67
N PRO A 159 -0.32 15.05 20.64
CA PRO A 159 -1.51 14.71 21.41
C PRO A 159 -1.24 15.01 22.88
N LYS A 160 -2.19 15.70 23.53
CA LYS A 160 -2.11 16.03 24.95
C LYS A 160 -1.97 14.72 25.74
N LYS A 161 -0.93 14.61 26.57
CA LYS A 161 -0.74 13.43 27.43
C LYS A 161 -1.96 13.28 28.34
N LYS A 162 -2.56 12.08 28.38
CA LYS A 162 -3.68 11.79 29.29
C LYS A 162 -3.20 12.02 30.74
N LYS A 163 -3.90 12.87 31.49
CA LYS A 163 -3.59 13.10 32.91
C LYS A 163 -3.88 11.82 33.70
N LYS A 164 -3.06 11.53 34.72
CA LYS A 164 -3.36 10.44 35.67
C LYS A 164 -4.69 10.76 36.36
N LEU A 165 -5.52 9.74 36.57
CA LEU A 165 -6.79 9.92 37.30
C LEU A 165 -6.48 10.36 38.72
N THR A 166 -7.29 11.28 39.25
CA THR A 166 -7.23 11.65 40.66
C THR A 166 -7.75 10.50 41.53
N GLU A 167 -7.37 10.49 42.81
CA GLU A 167 -7.79 9.44 43.75
C GLU A 167 -9.34 9.32 43.84
N LYS A 168 -10.04 10.46 43.79
CA LYS A 168 -11.51 10.50 43.73
C LYS A 168 -12.06 9.81 42.46
N GLN A 169 -11.42 10.05 41.31
CA GLN A 169 -11.83 9.42 40.05
C GLN A 169 -11.53 7.92 40.04
N MET A 170 -10.43 7.49 40.69
CA MET A 170 -10.12 6.07 40.87
C MET A 170 -11.18 5.37 41.73
N LYS A 171 -11.58 5.97 42.86
CA LYS A 171 -12.66 5.45 43.73
C LYS A 171 -13.99 5.33 42.98
N MET A 172 -14.38 6.34 42.19
CA MET A 172 -15.59 6.28 41.37
C MET A 172 -15.53 5.19 40.29
N ARG A 173 -14.36 4.98 39.69
CA ARG A 173 -14.13 3.93 38.70
C ARG A 173 -14.23 2.55 39.33
N GLU A 174 -13.65 2.36 40.51
CA GLU A 174 -13.71 1.12 41.27
C GLU A 174 -15.15 0.75 41.67
N MET A 175 -15.93 1.72 42.15
CA MET A 175 -17.37 1.54 42.41
C MET A 175 -18.15 1.11 41.16
N ASN A 176 -17.81 1.69 40.01
CA ASN A 176 -18.49 1.37 38.75
C ASN A 176 -18.09 -0.03 38.23
N ILE A 177 -16.82 -0.41 38.38
CA ILE A 177 -16.34 -1.77 38.07
C ILE A 177 -17.03 -2.78 38.99
N ALA A 178 -17.13 -2.52 40.30
CA ALA A 178 -17.84 -3.37 41.24
C ALA A 178 -19.32 -3.54 40.90
N ARG A 179 -19.96 -2.49 40.35
CA ARG A 179 -21.34 -2.57 39.85
C ARG A 179 -21.47 -3.43 38.60
N LEU A 180 -20.54 -3.31 37.65
CA LEU A 180 -20.53 -4.08 36.40
C LEU A 180 -20.15 -5.55 36.62
N ALA A 181 -19.32 -5.83 37.62
CA ALA A 181 -18.89 -7.18 37.99
C ALA A 181 -20.03 -8.06 38.55
N LYS A 182 -21.15 -7.45 38.96
CA LYS A 182 -22.34 -8.21 39.37
C LYS A 182 -22.96 -8.91 38.15
N PRO A 183 -23.11 -10.25 38.16
CA PRO A 183 -23.66 -10.97 37.02
C PRO A 183 -25.07 -10.47 36.73
N ARG A 184 -25.33 -10.09 35.47
CA ARG A 184 -26.66 -9.69 35.04
C ARG A 184 -27.56 -10.92 35.09
N LYS A 185 -28.67 -10.86 35.82
CA LYS A 185 -29.70 -11.89 35.75
C LYS A 185 -30.23 -11.93 34.30
N PRO A 186 -30.11 -13.05 33.57
CA PRO A 186 -30.68 -13.14 32.23
C PRO A 186 -32.18 -12.86 32.33
N LYS A 187 -32.69 -11.98 31.47
CA LYS A 187 -34.14 -11.76 31.37
C LYS A 187 -34.73 -13.10 30.95
N ALA A 188 -35.57 -13.69 31.81
CA ALA A 188 -36.29 -14.90 31.43
C ALA A 188 -37.09 -14.59 30.16
N PRO A 189 -37.03 -15.45 29.13
CA PRO A 189 -37.89 -15.27 27.96
C PRO A 189 -39.34 -15.22 28.43
N PRO A 190 -40.19 -14.40 27.78
CA PRO A 190 -41.61 -14.40 28.11
C PRO A 190 -42.15 -15.84 28.00
N PRO A 191 -43.01 -16.27 28.94
CA PRO A 191 -43.61 -17.59 28.86
C PRO A 191 -44.32 -17.71 27.50
N LEU A 192 -44.00 -18.77 26.75
CA LEU A 192 -44.71 -19.06 25.52
C LEU A 192 -46.11 -19.53 25.90
N ASP A 193 -47.15 -18.86 25.41
CA ASP A 193 -48.55 -19.26 25.54
C ASP A 193 -48.85 -20.52 24.72
N ARG A 194 -48.24 -21.65 25.09
CA ARG A 194 -48.53 -22.96 24.51
C ARG A 194 -49.46 -23.71 25.44
N LYS A 195 -50.68 -23.98 24.96
CA LYS A 195 -51.59 -24.90 25.63
C LYS A 195 -50.93 -26.28 25.69
N LYS A 196 -50.86 -26.87 26.88
CA LYS A 196 -50.24 -28.17 27.14
C LYS A 196 -50.87 -29.21 26.22
N GLY A 197 -50.06 -29.85 25.34
CA GLY A 197 -50.52 -30.89 24.41
C GLY A 197 -50.76 -30.44 22.96
N GLN A 198 -50.62 -29.16 22.62
CA GLN A 198 -50.79 -28.72 21.23
C GLN A 198 -49.53 -29.03 20.39
N ILE A 199 -49.59 -30.06 19.56
CA ILE A 199 -48.52 -30.44 18.63
C ILE A 199 -48.74 -29.74 17.29
N ASP A 200 -47.72 -29.05 16.82
CA ASP A 200 -47.76 -28.33 15.56
C ASP A 200 -47.68 -29.31 14.38
N GLN A 201 -48.84 -29.71 13.84
CA GLN A 201 -48.95 -30.77 12.83
C GLN A 201 -48.09 -30.53 11.58
N ARG A 202 -47.89 -29.25 11.22
CA ARG A 202 -47.01 -28.86 10.10
C ARG A 202 -45.56 -29.21 10.36
N ARG A 203 -45.09 -29.00 11.60
CA ARG A 203 -43.74 -29.36 12.02
C ARG A 203 -43.57 -30.87 12.05
N LEU A 204 -44.57 -31.61 12.55
CA LEU A 204 -44.55 -33.07 12.57
C LEU A 204 -44.40 -33.63 11.14
N LYS A 205 -45.21 -33.14 10.18
CA LYS A 205 -45.13 -33.52 8.76
C LYS A 205 -43.79 -33.15 8.10
N LYS A 206 -43.12 -32.09 8.57
CA LYS A 206 -41.80 -31.69 8.05
C LYS A 206 -40.70 -32.61 8.58
N LEU A 207 -40.78 -32.98 9.86
CA LEU A 207 -39.82 -33.87 10.51
C LEU A 207 -39.99 -35.33 10.08
N SER A 208 -41.21 -35.73 9.69
CA SER A 208 -41.49 -37.08 9.19
C SER A 208 -41.05 -37.30 7.74
N ARG A 209 -40.62 -36.25 7.02
CA ARG A 209 -40.09 -36.42 5.66
C ARG A 209 -38.66 -36.95 5.74
N PRO A 210 -38.32 -38.04 5.02
CA PRO A 210 -36.94 -38.52 4.96
C PRO A 210 -36.05 -37.42 4.38
N ARG A 211 -34.88 -37.22 4.99
CA ARG A 211 -33.88 -36.30 4.44
C ARG A 211 -33.28 -36.95 3.19
N VAL A 212 -33.55 -36.38 2.02
CA VAL A 212 -32.85 -36.77 0.79
C VAL A 212 -31.47 -36.14 0.83
N ILE A 213 -30.45 -36.98 1.00
CA ILE A 213 -29.04 -36.59 0.85
C ILE A 213 -28.74 -36.78 -0.64
N MET A 214 -28.63 -35.69 -1.38
CA MET A 214 -28.12 -35.74 -2.75
C MET A 214 -26.61 -35.87 -2.64
N GLU A 215 -26.04 -36.99 -3.09
CA GLU A 215 -24.60 -37.14 -3.19
C GLU A 215 -24.12 -36.25 -4.35
N ASP A 216 -23.26 -35.28 -4.05
CA ASP A 216 -22.64 -34.44 -5.07
C ASP A 216 -21.61 -35.30 -5.84
N ILE A 217 -22.06 -36.00 -6.88
CA ILE A 217 -21.16 -36.73 -7.79
C ILE A 217 -20.27 -35.68 -8.47
N LYS A 218 -19.01 -35.62 -8.04
CA LYS A 218 -18.02 -34.72 -8.62
C LYS A 218 -17.82 -35.15 -10.08
N PRO A 219 -18.04 -34.27 -11.07
CA PRO A 219 -17.83 -34.64 -12.47
C PRO A 219 -16.36 -34.99 -12.71
N GLU A 220 -16.12 -35.93 -13.60
CA GLU A 220 -14.77 -36.27 -14.07
C GLU A 220 -14.10 -35.02 -14.66
N TRP A 221 -12.81 -34.85 -14.36
CA TRP A 221 -12.11 -33.64 -14.76
C TRP A 221 -11.74 -33.72 -16.24
N GLU A 222 -12.60 -33.16 -17.09
CA GLU A 222 -12.37 -33.06 -18.52
C GLU A 222 -11.85 -31.68 -18.93
N PHE A 223 -10.86 -31.63 -19.81
CA PHE A 223 -10.44 -30.39 -20.43
C PHE A 223 -11.56 -29.84 -21.32
N THR A 224 -11.94 -28.58 -21.07
CA THR A 224 -12.87 -27.86 -21.94
C THR A 224 -12.34 -27.81 -23.38
N PRO A 225 -13.21 -27.79 -24.41
CA PRO A 225 -12.78 -27.70 -25.80
C PRO A 225 -11.82 -26.53 -26.08
N GLY A 226 -12.00 -25.41 -25.37
CA GLY A 226 -11.12 -24.25 -25.45
C GLY A 226 -9.71 -24.51 -24.90
N MET A 227 -9.58 -25.32 -23.84
CA MET A 227 -8.27 -25.71 -23.31
C MET A 227 -7.54 -26.69 -24.23
N ARG A 228 -8.26 -27.63 -24.86
CA ARG A 228 -7.66 -28.58 -25.81
C ARG A 228 -7.02 -27.88 -27.01
N ASN A 229 -7.64 -26.80 -27.48
CA ASN A 229 -7.20 -26.05 -28.65
C ASN A 229 -6.41 -24.78 -28.31
N TYR A 230 -6.05 -24.58 -27.04
CA TYR A 230 -5.38 -23.35 -26.62
C TYR A 230 -3.94 -23.29 -27.13
N LYS A 231 -3.62 -22.24 -27.89
CA LYS A 231 -2.26 -21.91 -28.29
C LYS A 231 -1.69 -20.87 -27.33
N ALA A 232 -0.60 -21.22 -26.65
CA ALA A 232 0.06 -20.31 -25.72
C ALA A 232 0.51 -19.03 -26.43
N SER A 233 0.22 -17.88 -25.83
CA SER A 233 0.71 -16.59 -26.31
C SER A 233 2.23 -16.50 -26.20
N ASP A 234 2.87 -15.66 -27.02
CA ASP A 234 4.33 -15.54 -27.02
C ASP A 234 4.88 -15.04 -25.68
N ARG A 235 4.08 -14.26 -24.93
CA ARG A 235 4.38 -13.89 -23.55
C ARG A 235 4.45 -15.10 -22.61
N VAL A 236 3.53 -16.06 -22.75
CA VAL A 236 3.53 -17.27 -21.93
C VAL A 236 4.72 -18.15 -22.28
N LYS A 237 5.10 -18.21 -23.57
CA LYS A 237 6.32 -18.90 -24.01
C LYS A 237 7.58 -18.29 -23.39
N THR A 238 7.72 -16.96 -23.45
CA THR A 238 8.86 -16.25 -22.83
C THR A 238 8.90 -16.38 -21.31
N LEU A 239 7.75 -16.45 -20.64
CA LEU A 239 7.70 -16.69 -19.19
C LEU A 239 8.01 -18.15 -18.82
N ALA A 240 7.80 -19.09 -19.74
CA ALA A 240 8.13 -20.50 -19.54
C ALA A 240 9.61 -20.80 -19.79
N GLU A 241 10.34 -19.89 -20.44
CA GLU A 241 11.80 -20.01 -20.57
C GLU A 241 12.46 -19.93 -19.17
N PRO A 242 13.44 -20.82 -18.88
CA PRO A 242 14.13 -20.81 -17.61
C PRO A 242 14.90 -19.51 -17.44
N VAL A 243 14.77 -18.88 -16.27
CA VAL A 243 15.52 -17.67 -15.94
C VAL A 243 16.92 -18.07 -15.50
N ASP A 244 17.91 -17.89 -16.38
CA ASP A 244 19.31 -18.04 -16.03
C ASP A 244 19.71 -16.98 -15.00
N ARG A 245 19.77 -17.40 -13.74
CA ARG A 245 20.30 -16.55 -12.66
C ARG A 245 21.79 -16.82 -12.56
N PRO A 246 22.68 -15.82 -12.73
CA PRO A 246 24.10 -16.03 -12.49
C PRO A 246 24.24 -16.49 -11.03
N ASN A 247 24.88 -17.64 -10.85
CA ASN A 247 24.98 -18.29 -9.56
C ASN A 247 26.06 -17.57 -8.73
N VAL A 248 25.72 -16.41 -8.16
CA VAL A 248 26.66 -15.50 -7.47
C VAL A 248 27.36 -16.16 -6.27
N HIS A 249 26.92 -17.35 -5.84
CA HIS A 249 27.39 -18.01 -4.61
C HIS A 249 28.12 -19.33 -4.86
N THR A 250 28.32 -19.73 -6.12
CA THR A 250 29.20 -20.85 -6.42
C THR A 250 30.62 -20.31 -6.51
N ASN A 251 31.44 -20.53 -5.48
CA ASN A 251 32.87 -20.31 -5.58
C ASN A 251 33.39 -21.19 -6.72
N GLU A 252 33.80 -20.58 -7.83
CA GLU A 252 34.32 -21.26 -9.03
C GLU A 252 35.47 -22.23 -8.71
N ASN A 253 36.19 -21.99 -7.60
CA ASN A 253 37.22 -22.86 -7.06
C ASN A 253 36.98 -23.12 -5.56
N PRO A 254 36.28 -24.19 -5.17
CA PRO A 254 35.98 -24.48 -3.76
C PRO A 254 37.23 -24.72 -2.90
N GLY A 255 38.36 -25.07 -3.52
CA GLY A 255 39.66 -25.24 -2.83
C GLY A 255 40.47 -23.96 -2.63
N LYS A 256 40.05 -22.82 -3.19
CA LYS A 256 40.83 -21.56 -3.09
C LYS A 256 40.59 -20.90 -1.74
N VAL A 257 41.40 -21.26 -0.75
CA VAL A 257 41.46 -20.58 0.55
C VAL A 257 42.05 -19.18 0.36
N SER A 258 41.52 -18.19 1.08
CA SER A 258 42.07 -16.83 1.00
C SER A 258 43.50 -16.78 1.55
N PRO A 259 44.41 -16.01 0.94
CA PRO A 259 45.80 -15.92 1.41
C PRO A 259 45.90 -15.35 2.84
N ASN A 260 44.92 -14.56 3.26
CA ASN A 260 44.84 -14.07 4.64
C ASN A 260 44.49 -15.17 5.63
N ALA A 261 43.63 -16.12 5.27
CA ALA A 261 43.33 -17.27 6.12
C ALA A 261 44.57 -18.17 6.31
N LEU A 262 45.40 -18.34 5.28
CA LEU A 262 46.67 -19.09 5.37
C LEU A 262 47.70 -18.43 6.29
N LYS A 263 47.71 -17.09 6.37
CA LYS A 263 48.65 -16.31 7.19
C LYS A 263 48.11 -15.96 8.59
N TYR A 264 46.85 -16.28 8.88
CA TYR A 264 46.20 -15.87 10.11
C TYR A 264 46.78 -16.61 11.32
N LYS A 265 47.24 -15.85 12.32
CA LYS A 265 47.65 -16.38 13.62
C LYS A 265 46.48 -16.21 14.59
N PRO A 266 45.92 -17.30 15.16
CA PRO A 266 44.80 -17.21 16.09
C PRO A 266 45.21 -16.48 17.37
N SER A 267 44.30 -15.67 17.91
CA SER A 267 44.49 -15.03 19.22
C SER A 267 44.48 -16.08 20.33
N ASP A 268 45.05 -15.75 21.49
CA ASP A 268 45.16 -16.70 22.59
C ASP A 268 43.79 -17.15 23.11
N ARG A 269 42.78 -16.27 23.08
CA ARG A 269 41.38 -16.64 23.34
C ARG A 269 40.83 -17.67 22.35
N ILE A 270 41.17 -17.55 21.06
CA ILE A 270 40.73 -18.52 20.05
C ILE A 270 41.42 -19.85 20.29
N LYS A 271 42.70 -19.84 20.68
CA LYS A 271 43.41 -21.07 21.07
C LYS A 271 42.76 -21.72 22.29
N GLU A 272 42.44 -20.95 23.32
CA GLU A 272 41.74 -21.42 24.53
C GLU A 272 40.37 -22.02 24.19
N MET A 273 39.55 -21.35 23.37
CA MET A 273 38.25 -21.91 22.97
C MET A 273 38.36 -23.09 22.01
N SER A 274 39.46 -23.20 21.25
CA SER A 274 39.71 -24.33 20.34
C SER A 274 40.26 -25.55 21.05
N GLN A 275 40.77 -25.40 22.29
CA GLN A 275 41.13 -26.57 23.08
C GLN A 275 39.85 -27.37 23.33
N PRO A 276 39.84 -28.67 23.01
CA PRO A 276 38.71 -29.51 23.38
C PRO A 276 38.54 -29.39 24.89
N LEU A 277 37.31 -29.12 25.35
CA LEU A 277 37.04 -29.10 26.78
C LEU A 277 37.52 -30.44 27.34
N ALA A 278 38.54 -30.42 28.20
CA ALA A 278 39.11 -31.61 28.84
C ALA A 278 38.05 -32.42 29.63
N LYS A 279 36.86 -31.82 29.83
CA LYS A 279 35.69 -32.44 30.43
C LYS A 279 34.57 -32.55 29.40
N HIS A 280 34.73 -33.44 28.43
CA HIS A 280 33.59 -34.02 27.72
C HIS A 280 32.73 -34.93 28.64
N GLU A 281 33.04 -34.97 29.94
CA GLU A 281 32.25 -35.62 30.99
C GLU A 281 31.20 -34.71 31.62
N ALA A 282 31.22 -33.39 31.39
CA ALA A 282 30.17 -32.52 31.96
C ALA A 282 28.79 -32.75 31.31
N ASN A 283 28.76 -33.26 30.08
CA ASN A 283 27.53 -33.65 29.37
C ASN A 283 27.37 -35.18 29.26
N LEU A 284 28.31 -35.97 29.80
CA LEU A 284 28.23 -37.43 29.94
C LEU A 284 28.30 -37.88 31.41
N GLY A 285 28.09 -36.96 32.37
CA GLY A 285 27.72 -37.33 33.73
C GLY A 285 26.29 -37.90 33.73
N PRO A 286 25.86 -38.58 34.81
CA PRO A 286 24.56 -39.29 34.91
C PRO A 286 23.37 -38.32 34.96
N ALA A 287 23.27 -37.38 34.03
CA ALA A 287 22.19 -36.40 33.93
C ALA A 287 21.00 -36.93 33.11
N ASP A 288 21.22 -37.95 32.27
CA ASP A 288 20.14 -38.70 31.61
C ASP A 288 19.57 -39.82 32.48
N LEU A 289 20.24 -40.15 33.58
CA LEU A 289 19.68 -40.90 34.70
C LEU A 289 19.42 -39.93 35.84
N LYS A 290 18.45 -39.02 35.68
CA LYS A 290 17.80 -38.45 36.86
C LYS A 290 17.24 -39.64 37.65
N ASP A 291 17.78 -39.89 38.84
CA ASP A 291 17.33 -40.95 39.75
C ASP A 291 15.81 -40.90 40.01
N ASP A 292 15.16 -39.76 39.77
CA ASP A 292 13.71 -39.64 39.65
C ASP A 292 13.31 -38.77 38.43
N PRO A 293 12.58 -39.30 37.43
CA PRO A 293 12.10 -38.52 36.28
C PRO A 293 11.13 -37.40 36.68
N PHE A 294 10.54 -37.48 37.88
CA PHE A 294 9.65 -36.47 38.44
C PHE A 294 10.37 -35.43 39.31
N SER A 295 11.69 -35.55 39.50
CA SER A 295 12.47 -34.59 40.28
C SER A 295 12.60 -33.25 39.56
N ILE A 296 11.96 -32.24 40.16
CA ILE A 296 12.00 -30.84 39.72
C ILE A 296 13.30 -30.22 40.23
N SER A 297 14.06 -29.57 39.35
CA SER A 297 15.32 -28.93 39.75
C SER A 297 15.07 -27.87 40.83
N PRO A 298 15.97 -27.71 41.82
CA PRO A 298 15.80 -26.73 42.90
C PRO A 298 15.74 -25.28 42.37
N ASN A 299 16.34 -25.02 41.20
CA ASN A 299 16.26 -23.71 40.54
C ASN A 299 14.90 -23.44 39.90
N ALA A 300 14.22 -24.47 39.39
CA ALA A 300 12.86 -24.34 38.90
C ALA A 300 11.87 -24.01 40.03
N LEU A 301 12.06 -24.59 41.22
CA LEU A 301 11.25 -24.27 42.41
C LEU A 301 11.47 -22.83 42.91
N LYS A 302 12.70 -22.30 42.77
CA LYS A 302 13.06 -20.94 43.18
C LYS A 302 12.81 -19.88 42.11
N TYR A 303 12.40 -20.28 40.90
CA TYR A 303 12.26 -19.37 39.77
C TYR A 303 11.12 -18.38 40.00
N LYS A 304 11.44 -17.09 39.89
CA LYS A 304 10.46 -16.01 39.90
C LYS A 304 10.08 -15.67 38.46
N ILE A 305 8.78 -15.74 38.18
CA ILE A 305 8.21 -15.38 36.87
C ILE A 305 8.65 -13.96 36.47
N THR A 306 9.09 -13.81 35.22
CA THR A 306 9.44 -12.52 34.64
C THR A 306 8.20 -11.68 34.37
N THR A 307 8.36 -10.36 34.35
CA THR A 307 7.27 -9.41 34.05
C THR A 307 6.59 -9.71 32.73
N ARG A 308 7.37 -9.98 31.68
CA ARG A 308 6.86 -10.38 30.36
C ARG A 308 6.03 -11.66 30.39
N MET A 309 6.41 -12.66 31.18
CA MET A 309 5.64 -13.89 31.30
C MET A 309 4.30 -13.65 32.02
N LYS A 310 4.22 -12.68 32.95
CA LYS A 310 2.94 -12.25 33.54
C LYS A 310 2.05 -11.58 32.50
N GLU A 311 2.59 -10.66 31.72
CA GLU A 311 1.86 -9.97 30.65
C GLU A 311 1.31 -10.93 29.60
N LEU A 312 2.06 -11.99 29.26
CA LEU A 312 1.62 -13.01 28.30
C LEU A 312 0.59 -13.98 28.89
N ALA A 313 0.63 -14.21 30.21
CA ALA A 313 -0.34 -15.05 30.90
C ALA A 313 -1.68 -14.35 31.11
N GLU A 314 -1.73 -13.01 31.03
CA GLU A 314 -2.98 -12.26 31.06
C GLU A 314 -3.81 -12.57 29.81
N PRO A 315 -5.07 -13.03 29.97
CA PRO A 315 -5.92 -13.38 28.83
C PRO A 315 -6.20 -12.13 28.00
N LYS A 316 -5.91 -12.22 26.70
CA LYS A 316 -6.13 -11.13 25.76
C LYS A 316 -7.62 -11.06 25.42
N GLU A 317 -8.32 -10.07 25.97
CA GLU A 317 -9.71 -9.79 25.59
C GLU A 317 -9.76 -9.34 24.13
N PHE A 318 -10.39 -10.14 23.28
CA PHE A 318 -10.61 -9.82 21.87
C PHE A 318 -12.01 -9.22 21.73
N GLU A 319 -12.09 -7.92 21.46
CA GLU A 319 -13.36 -7.30 21.09
C GLU A 319 -13.77 -7.81 19.70
N ASN A 320 -14.85 -8.59 19.62
CA ASN A 320 -15.42 -9.09 18.38
C ASN A 320 -16.07 -7.93 17.59
N THR A 321 -15.25 -7.13 16.92
CA THR A 321 -15.70 -6.02 16.04
C THR A 321 -16.54 -6.49 14.85
N HIS A 322 -16.54 -7.79 14.56
CA HIS A 322 -17.28 -8.39 13.45
C HIS A 322 -18.77 -8.62 13.74
N ILE A 323 -19.20 -8.61 14.99
CA ILE A 323 -20.61 -8.78 15.35
C ILE A 323 -21.22 -7.39 15.50
N ARG A 324 -22.03 -6.97 14.53
CA ARG A 324 -22.83 -5.74 14.65
C ARG A 324 -23.79 -5.89 15.84
N GLU A 325 -23.92 -4.85 16.65
CA GLU A 325 -24.81 -4.83 17.82
C GLU A 325 -26.27 -5.16 17.46
N ASN A 326 -26.69 -4.86 16.24
CA ASN A 326 -27.97 -5.28 15.69
C ASN A 326 -27.78 -5.95 14.32
N PRO A 327 -27.88 -7.29 14.24
CA PRO A 327 -27.65 -8.03 13.00
C PRO A 327 -28.71 -7.74 11.91
N PHE A 328 -29.85 -7.14 12.28
CA PHE A 328 -30.93 -6.79 11.36
C PHE A 328 -30.94 -5.30 10.97
N ALA A 329 -30.00 -4.50 11.49
CA ALA A 329 -29.91 -3.09 11.10
C ALA A 329 -29.38 -2.96 9.67
N ILE A 330 -30.26 -2.52 8.78
CA ILE A 330 -29.93 -2.15 7.40
C ILE A 330 -29.14 -0.84 7.42
N SER A 331 -28.05 -0.75 6.66
CA SER A 331 -27.27 0.49 6.62
C SER A 331 -28.10 1.63 6.01
N PRO A 332 -27.96 2.88 6.50
CA PRO A 332 -28.70 4.02 5.94
C PRO A 332 -28.34 4.28 4.47
N ALA A 333 -27.16 3.85 4.03
CA ALA A 333 -26.76 3.89 2.62
C ALA A 333 -27.57 2.91 1.77
N ALA A 334 -27.86 1.70 2.29
CA ALA A 334 -28.69 0.72 1.57
C ALA A 334 -30.15 1.20 1.44
N LEU A 335 -30.70 1.90 2.44
CA LEU A 335 -32.03 2.52 2.35
C LEU A 335 -32.12 3.65 1.31
N LYS A 336 -31.00 4.35 1.07
CA LYS A 336 -30.91 5.46 0.11
C LYS A 336 -30.46 5.01 -1.29
N ALA A 337 -30.03 3.76 -1.44
CA ALA A 337 -29.53 3.24 -2.70
C ALA A 337 -30.67 3.12 -3.71
N LYS A 338 -30.53 3.83 -4.84
CA LYS A 338 -31.42 3.66 -6.00
C LYS A 338 -30.80 2.65 -6.95
N ALA A 339 -31.62 1.78 -7.54
CA ALA A 339 -31.16 0.81 -8.53
C ALA A 339 -30.57 1.54 -9.75
N SER A 340 -29.47 1.01 -10.29
CA SER A 340 -28.89 1.54 -11.53
C SER A 340 -29.85 1.32 -12.72
N PRO A 341 -29.84 2.20 -13.74
CA PRO A 341 -30.73 2.07 -14.89
C PRO A 341 -30.63 0.69 -15.57
N ARG A 342 -29.41 0.15 -15.67
CA ARG A 342 -29.15 -1.20 -16.19
C ARG A 342 -29.81 -2.31 -15.38
N LEU A 343 -29.84 -2.19 -14.05
CA LEU A 343 -30.53 -3.18 -13.20
C LEU A 343 -32.04 -3.10 -13.35
N ILE A 344 -32.59 -1.90 -13.58
CA ILE A 344 -34.01 -1.69 -13.86
C ILE A 344 -34.37 -2.32 -15.22
N GLU A 345 -33.52 -2.16 -16.23
CA GLU A 345 -33.70 -2.80 -17.55
C GLU A 345 -33.63 -4.33 -17.47
N LEU A 346 -32.67 -4.87 -16.72
CA LEU A 346 -32.54 -6.32 -16.52
C LEU A 346 -33.65 -6.93 -15.66
N ALA A 347 -34.28 -6.13 -14.78
CA ALA A 347 -35.40 -6.55 -13.97
C ALA A 347 -36.73 -6.61 -14.76
N LYS A 348 -36.79 -6.06 -15.97
CA LYS A 348 -37.94 -6.25 -16.85
C LYS A 348 -37.97 -7.71 -17.33
N PRO A 349 -39.13 -8.38 -17.27
CA PRO A 349 -39.25 -9.74 -17.77
C PRO A 349 -38.94 -9.75 -19.27
N LYS A 350 -38.21 -10.77 -19.73
CA LYS A 350 -37.98 -10.98 -21.16
C LYS A 350 -39.30 -11.45 -21.80
N GLY A 351 -40.17 -10.50 -22.18
CA GLY A 351 -41.40 -10.81 -22.92
C GLY A 351 -42.62 -9.92 -22.71
N SER A 352 -42.50 -8.72 -22.11
CA SER A 352 -43.59 -7.73 -22.04
C SER A 352 -43.39 -6.56 -22.98
#